data_AF-A0A9C6X6N8-F1
#
_entry.id   AF-A0A9C6X6N8-F1
#
_cell.length_a   1.000
_cell.length_b   1.000
_cell.length_c   1.000
_cell.angle_alpha   90.00
_cell.angle_beta   90.00
_cell.angle_gamma   90.00
#
_symmetry.space_group_name_H-M   'P 1'
#
loop_
_entity.id
_entity.type
_entity.pdbx_description
1 polymer ?
#
loop_
_entity_poly.entity_id
_entity_poly.type
_entity_poly.pdbx_seq_one_letter_code
_entity_poly.pdbx_strand_id
1 'polypeptide(L)'
;MRTRGFVAGEWCRLCRNNGETFEVLSSHTLHADVVGTRLTTCPVLQQLMCDICGATGVLAQTRSHCPEGRAASVMLQLKKTERRSGRIV
;
A
#
# COMPACT_ATOMS: atom_id res chain seq x y z
N MET A 1 -36.58 -7.63 -6.46
CA MET A 1 -35.62 -7.19 -5.41
C MET A 1 -34.20 -7.38 -5.94
N ARG A 2 -33.69 -6.40 -6.70
CA ARG A 2 -32.30 -6.43 -7.17
C ARG A 2 -31.42 -6.21 -5.95
N THR A 3 -30.62 -7.21 -5.63
CA THR A 3 -29.57 -7.18 -4.61
C THR A 3 -28.83 -5.85 -4.73
N ARG A 4 -28.72 -5.10 -3.62
CA ARG A 4 -27.88 -3.90 -3.58
C ARG A 4 -26.49 -4.32 -4.01
N GLY A 5 -26.15 -4.00 -5.25
CA GLY A 5 -24.85 -4.24 -5.83
C GLY A 5 -23.83 -3.57 -4.93
N PHE A 6 -22.96 -4.39 -4.36
CA PHE A 6 -21.85 -3.95 -3.56
C PHE A 6 -20.93 -3.11 -4.46
N VAL A 7 -20.99 -1.79 -4.32
CA VAL A 7 -20.14 -0.88 -5.10
C VAL A 7 -18.70 -1.16 -4.67
N ALA A 8 -17.89 -1.63 -5.62
CA ALA A 8 -16.46 -1.88 -5.42
C ALA A 8 -15.74 -0.55 -5.18
N GLY A 9 -15.88 0.00 -3.98
CA GLY A 9 -15.40 1.33 -3.64
C GLY A 9 -15.74 1.74 -2.22
N GLU A 10 -16.81 1.21 -1.62
CA GLU A 10 -17.33 1.68 -0.33
C GLU A 10 -16.33 1.58 0.83
N TRP A 11 -15.40 0.61 0.81
CA TRP A 11 -14.56 0.31 1.97
C TRP A 11 -13.05 0.29 1.66
N CYS A 12 -12.25 0.83 2.58
CA CYS A 12 -10.80 0.91 2.46
C CYS A 12 -10.11 -0.44 2.60
N ARG A 13 -9.60 -0.99 1.48
CA ARG A 13 -8.88 -2.29 1.49
C ARG A 13 -7.65 -2.30 2.39
N LEU A 14 -6.97 -1.17 2.58
CA LEU A 14 -5.79 -1.09 3.44
C LEU A 14 -6.18 -1.21 4.91
N CYS A 15 -7.17 -0.43 5.37
CA CYS A 15 -7.70 -0.53 6.72
C CYS A 15 -8.24 -1.93 7.01
N ARG A 16 -8.87 -2.59 6.03
CA ARG A 16 -9.29 -4.00 6.16
C ARG A 16 -8.10 -4.93 6.41
N ASN A 17 -7.00 -4.72 5.70
CA ASN A 17 -5.80 -5.56 5.85
C ASN A 17 -5.07 -5.27 7.17
N ASN A 18 -5.15 -4.04 7.67
CA ASN A 18 -4.59 -3.65 8.96
C ASN A 18 -5.45 -4.11 10.16
N GLY A 19 -6.66 -4.62 9.92
CA GLY A 19 -7.58 -5.03 10.98
C GLY A 19 -8.26 -3.86 11.70
N GLU A 20 -8.39 -2.72 11.02
CA GLU A 20 -9.11 -1.56 11.54
C GLU A 20 -10.60 -1.87 11.77
N THR A 21 -11.26 -1.04 12.60
CA THR A 21 -12.69 -1.19 12.87
C THR A 21 -13.54 -0.97 11.62
N PHE A 22 -14.75 -1.54 11.61
CA PHE A 22 -15.67 -1.38 10.48
C PHE A 22 -16.05 0.08 10.23
N GLU A 23 -16.12 0.91 11.27
CA GLU A 23 -16.41 2.34 11.17
C GLU A 23 -15.32 3.05 10.35
N VAL A 24 -14.05 2.82 10.68
CA VAL A 24 -12.91 3.41 9.95
C VAL A 24 -12.83 2.85 8.53
N LEU A 25 -13.00 1.53 8.39
CA LEU A 25 -12.99 0.84 7.11
C LEU A 25 -14.06 1.38 6.15
N SER A 26 -15.25 1.70 6.65
CA SER A 26 -16.39 2.15 5.85
C SER A 26 -16.53 3.66 5.68
N SER A 27 -15.74 4.43 6.41
CA SER A 27 -15.74 5.89 6.31
C SER A 27 -15.06 6.43 5.05
N HIS A 28 -14.22 5.63 4.38
CA HIS A 28 -13.43 6.10 3.24
C HIS A 28 -13.03 4.98 2.29
N THR A 29 -12.64 5.39 1.07
CA THR A 29 -12.09 4.51 0.04
C THR A 29 -10.56 4.57 0.08
N LEU A 30 -9.88 3.53 -0.41
CA LEU A 30 -8.41 3.52 -0.40
C LEU A 30 -7.82 4.58 -1.34
N HIS A 31 -8.39 4.70 -2.55
CA HIS A 31 -8.01 5.69 -3.53
C HIS A 31 -9.25 6.29 -4.20
N ALA A 32 -9.13 7.53 -4.64
CA ALA A 32 -10.08 8.22 -5.49
C ALA A 32 -9.42 8.50 -6.85
N ASP A 33 -10.13 8.19 -7.93
CA ASP A 33 -9.68 8.49 -9.28
C ASP A 33 -10.20 9.87 -9.68
N VAL A 34 -9.29 10.85 -9.79
CA VAL A 34 -9.60 12.24 -10.14
C VAL A 34 -8.83 12.59 -11.41
N VAL A 35 -9.53 12.81 -12.52
CA VAL A 35 -8.97 13.28 -13.81
C VAL A 35 -7.68 12.51 -14.17
N GLY A 36 -7.77 11.18 -14.26
CA GLY A 36 -6.65 10.31 -14.62
C GLY A 36 -5.55 10.16 -13.55
N THR A 37 -5.69 10.83 -12.41
CA THR A 37 -4.76 10.75 -11.27
C THR A 37 -5.41 9.96 -10.14
N ARG A 38 -4.70 8.94 -9.65
CA ARG A 38 -5.13 8.15 -8.50
C ARG A 38 -4.62 8.80 -7.23
N LEU A 39 -5.53 9.37 -6.45
CA LEU A 39 -5.23 10.04 -5.19
C LEU A 39 -5.57 9.14 -4.01
N THR A 40 -4.75 9.19 -2.97
CA THR A 40 -4.94 8.41 -1.75
C THR A 40 -5.84 9.16 -0.77
N THR A 41 -6.98 8.54 -0.44
CA THR A 41 -7.97 9.11 0.50
C THR A 41 -7.80 8.56 1.91
N CYS A 42 -7.12 7.43 2.07
CA CYS A 42 -6.96 6.77 3.36
C CYS A 42 -6.01 7.55 4.29
N PRO A 43 -6.45 8.00 5.48
CA PRO A 43 -5.62 8.81 6.37
C PRO A 43 -4.39 8.04 6.89
N VAL A 44 -4.52 6.72 7.06
CA VAL A 44 -3.39 5.85 7.45
C VAL A 44 -2.32 5.84 6.37
N LEU A 45 -2.72 5.76 5.09
CA LEU A 45 -1.76 5.77 3.99
C LEU A 45 -1.19 7.19 3.77
N GLN A 46 -1.97 8.25 4.00
CA GLN A 46 -1.51 9.63 3.86
C GLN A 46 -0.34 10.00 4.79
N GLN A 47 -0.26 9.37 5.97
CA GLN A 47 0.84 9.55 6.91
C GLN A 47 2.14 8.85 6.47
N LEU A 48 2.07 7.95 5.48
CA LEU A 48 3.23 7.26 4.95
C LEU A 48 3.95 8.15 3.93
N MET A 49 5.26 8.33 4.11
CA MET A 49 6.15 8.89 3.09
C MET A 49 6.84 7.76 2.34
N CYS A 50 6.84 7.80 1.01
CA CYS A 50 7.56 6.82 0.22
C CYS A 50 9.06 7.12 0.22
N ASP A 51 9.90 6.21 0.72
CA ASP A 51 11.36 6.39 0.74
C ASP A 51 12.04 6.41 -0.63
N ILE A 52 11.30 6.07 -1.70
CA ILE A 52 11.83 5.98 -3.07
C ILE A 52 11.61 7.29 -3.82
N CYS A 53 10.36 7.76 -3.86
CA CYS A 53 9.95 8.95 -4.62
C CYS A 53 9.55 10.15 -3.74
N GLY A 54 9.54 9.98 -2.41
CA GLY A 54 9.13 11.02 -1.46
C GLY A 54 7.63 11.31 -1.38
N ALA A 55 6.79 10.62 -2.16
CA ALA A 55 5.36 10.91 -2.18
C ALA A 55 4.67 10.67 -0.82
N THR A 56 3.83 11.60 -0.40
CA THR A 56 3.14 11.63 0.90
C THR A 56 1.76 12.30 0.77
N GLY A 57 0.93 12.23 1.82
CA GLY A 57 -0.41 12.80 1.83
C GLY A 57 -1.30 12.20 0.73
N VAL A 58 -1.96 13.06 -0.06
CA VAL A 58 -2.85 12.63 -1.15
C VAL A 58 -2.14 11.89 -2.29
N LEU A 59 -0.81 12.00 -2.37
CA LEU A 59 0.02 11.27 -3.32
C LEU A 59 0.71 10.07 -2.66
N ALA A 60 0.44 9.81 -1.37
CA ALA A 60 1.06 8.71 -0.66
C ALA A 60 0.75 7.39 -1.33
N GLN A 61 1.78 6.56 -1.44
CA GLN A 61 1.69 5.25 -2.04
C GLN A 61 2.53 4.27 -1.24
N THR A 62 2.12 3.01 -1.25
CA THR A 62 2.95 1.96 -0.67
C THR A 62 4.19 1.77 -1.52
N ARG A 63 5.30 1.38 -0.88
CA ARG A 63 6.58 1.10 -1.55
C ARG A 63 6.45 0.19 -2.77
N SER A 64 5.59 -0.82 -2.70
CA SER A 64 5.33 -1.77 -3.78
C SER A 64 4.57 -1.17 -4.97
N HIS A 65 3.79 -0.11 -4.73
CA HIS A 65 3.02 0.56 -5.77
C HIS A 65 3.72 1.79 -6.34
N CYS A 66 4.88 2.15 -5.78
CA CYS A 66 5.70 3.22 -6.31
C CYS A 66 6.12 2.94 -7.76
N PRO A 67 5.83 3.83 -8.73
CA PRO A 67 6.23 3.64 -10.12
C PRO A 67 7.75 3.58 -10.25
N GLU A 68 8.48 4.38 -9.48
CA GLU A 68 9.95 4.35 -9.44
C GLU A 68 10.49 3.08 -8.74
N GLY A 69 9.80 2.60 -7.71
CA GLY A 69 10.18 1.38 -7.00
C GLY A 69 9.89 0.09 -7.76
N ARG A 70 8.86 0.08 -8.62
CA ARG A 70 8.53 -1.07 -9.47
C ARG A 70 9.61 -1.37 -10.50
N ALA A 71 10.32 -0.36 -10.99
CA ALA A 71 11.50 -0.54 -11.82
C ALA A 71 12.65 -1.25 -11.08
N ALA A 72 12.69 -1.16 -9.75
CA ALA A 72 13.73 -1.74 -8.90
C ALA A 72 13.37 -3.12 -8.30
N SER A 73 12.19 -3.67 -8.62
CA SER A 73 11.65 -4.84 -7.91
C SER A 73 11.81 -6.15 -8.69
N VAL A 74 13.05 -6.52 -9.00
CA VAL A 74 13.50 -7.92 -9.06
C VAL A 74 14.95 -7.92 -8.52
N MET A 75 15.19 -8.45 -7.32
CA MET A 75 16.51 -8.90 -6.78
C MET A 75 17.34 -8.02 -5.82
N LEU A 76 17.02 -6.76 -5.50
CA LEU A 76 18.01 -5.89 -4.82
C LEU A 76 18.02 -5.82 -3.28
N GLN A 77 17.23 -6.62 -2.55
CA GLN A 77 17.22 -6.58 -1.07
C GLN A 77 17.63 -7.87 -0.36
N LEU A 78 18.30 -8.79 -1.05
CA LEU A 78 19.04 -9.89 -0.44
C LEU A 78 20.53 -9.54 -0.40
N LYS A 79 20.93 -8.52 0.37
CA LYS A 79 22.35 -8.21 0.58
C LYS A 79 22.76 -8.48 2.03
N LYS A 80 23.52 -9.57 2.17
CA LYS A 80 24.41 -9.97 3.28
C LYS A 80 23.76 -10.52 4.56
N THR A 81 23.45 -11.81 4.57
CA THR A 81 23.78 -12.64 5.73
C THR A 81 24.90 -13.61 5.32
N GLU A 82 26.05 -13.53 5.98
CA GLU A 82 27.15 -14.47 5.74
C GLU A 82 26.72 -15.87 6.19
N ARG A 83 26.77 -16.84 5.27
CA ARG A 83 26.57 -18.25 5.60
C ARG A 83 27.82 -18.77 6.30
N ARG A 84 27.93 -18.61 7.62
CA ARG A 84 28.91 -19.37 8.42
C ARG A 84 28.47 -20.83 8.47
N SER A 85 28.76 -21.59 7.42
CA SER A 85 28.81 -23.06 7.50
C SER A 85 30.10 -23.40 8.24
N GLY A 86 30.01 -23.50 9.56
CA GLY A 86 31.09 -24.00 10.40
C GLY A 86 31.36 -25.45 10.04
N ARG A 87 32.57 -25.70 9.53
CA ARG A 87 33.17 -27.03 9.38
C ARG A 87 33.22 -27.68 10.76
N ILE A 88 32.40 -28.69 10.98
CA ILE A 88 32.56 -29.59 12.12
C ILE A 88 33.78 -30.46 11.77
N VAL A 89 34.91 -30.20 12.43
CA VAL A 89 36.04 -31.14 12.53
C VAL A 89 35.94 -31.90 13.83
#